data_AF-A0A2N5WXT3-F1
#
_entry.id   AF-A0A2N5WXT3-F1
#
_cell.length_a   1.000
_cell.length_b   1.000
_cell.length_c   1.000
_cell.angle_alpha   90.00
_cell.angle_beta   90.00
_cell.angle_gamma   90.00
#
_symmetry.space_group_name_H-M   'P 1'
#
loop_
_entity.id
_entity.type
_entity.pdbx_description
1 polymer ?
#
loop_
_entity_poly.entity_id
_entity_poly.type
_entity_poly.pdbx_seq_one_letter_code
_entity_poly.pdbx_strand_id
1 'polypeptide(L)'
;YHGEHGDLRVPYGHVDAEGFPVGRWVAEQRRAHGAGRLPGGRVAELEALGMVWSHTDVAWQEGLEAAHRWADQHGVGLAAPADAVWRGYPVGVWLKNQRAAARTADQITRRLEAGLPVDGHAGALTKERREQLEEIDPAWCPAWPISWQRAFVLARQWREAGGDLAEITPGQTVGGEDLGRWIRAQHTGWDKLAAAQQWMLEHVLGLDPDSEEKQGSRRTSHADKFATNLAAARQYHAREGHLRVPRKHIETLDGVDGGEGQAVKLGVWISNQRSRRAKLPAERVAALDELGMRWA
;
A
#
# COMPACT_ATOMS: atom_id res chain seq x y z
N TYR A 1 -25.30 40.25 -7.61
CA TYR A 1 -24.55 39.03 -7.22
C TYR A 1 -23.03 39.18 -7.18
N HIS A 2 -22.27 39.14 -8.29
CA HIS A 2 -20.79 39.16 -8.22
C HIS A 2 -20.24 40.38 -7.46
N GLY A 3 -20.78 41.57 -7.69
CA GLY A 3 -20.38 42.78 -6.94
C GLY A 3 -20.66 42.69 -5.42
N GLU A 4 -21.59 41.84 -4.99
CA GLU A 4 -21.97 41.68 -3.58
C GLU A 4 -21.24 40.50 -2.91
N HIS A 5 -21.01 39.42 -3.65
CA HIS A 5 -20.47 38.15 -3.13
C HIS A 5 -19.02 37.88 -3.54
N GLY A 6 -18.50 38.59 -4.54
CA GLY A 6 -17.14 38.39 -5.08
C GLY A 6 -16.96 37.12 -5.90
N ASP A 7 -18.03 36.38 -6.19
CA ASP A 7 -18.00 35.17 -7.02
C ASP A 7 -19.31 34.93 -7.77
N LEU A 8 -19.34 33.87 -8.58
CA LEU A 8 -20.53 33.35 -9.26
C LEU A 8 -20.97 31.98 -8.73
N ARG A 9 -20.74 31.71 -7.43
CA ARG A 9 -21.20 30.48 -6.73
C ARG A 9 -22.65 30.62 -6.27
N VAL A 10 -23.50 31.03 -7.20
CA VAL A 10 -24.91 31.32 -6.96
C VAL A 10 -25.66 30.03 -6.58
N PRO A 11 -26.32 29.95 -5.40
CA PRO A 11 -27.21 28.83 -5.08
C PRO A 11 -28.32 28.68 -6.12
N TYR A 12 -28.70 27.44 -6.48
CA TYR A 12 -29.66 27.19 -7.57
C TYR A 12 -31.00 27.94 -7.40
N GLY A 13 -31.47 28.07 -6.16
CA GLY A 13 -32.72 28.78 -5.83
C GLY A 13 -32.59 30.29 -5.63
N HIS A 14 -31.41 30.88 -5.81
CA HIS A 14 -31.21 32.32 -5.59
C HIS A 14 -31.91 33.15 -6.67
N VAL A 15 -32.60 34.18 -6.21
CA VAL A 15 -33.31 35.19 -6.98
C VAL A 15 -32.82 36.56 -6.50
N ASP A 16 -32.54 37.48 -7.43
CA ASP A 16 -32.10 38.83 -7.07
C ASP A 16 -33.26 39.73 -6.59
N ALA A 17 -32.94 40.97 -6.23
CA ALA A 17 -33.90 41.93 -5.67
C ALA A 17 -35.03 42.27 -6.65
N GLU A 18 -34.78 42.15 -7.96
CA GLU A 18 -35.73 42.41 -9.04
C GLU A 18 -36.56 41.17 -9.42
N GLY A 19 -36.34 40.03 -8.76
CA GLY A 19 -37.10 38.80 -9.00
C GLY A 19 -36.52 37.92 -10.12
N PHE A 20 -35.33 38.21 -10.63
CA PHE A 20 -34.69 37.42 -11.67
C PHE A 20 -33.96 36.20 -11.08
N PRO A 21 -34.20 34.97 -11.61
CA PRO A 21 -33.69 33.74 -11.01
C PRO A 21 -32.23 33.48 -11.41
N VAL A 22 -31.30 34.29 -10.87
CA VAL A 22 -29.85 34.23 -11.17
C VAL A 22 -29.30 32.80 -11.01
N GLY A 23 -29.69 32.06 -9.97
CA GLY A 23 -29.18 30.72 -9.72
C GLY A 23 -29.53 29.73 -10.83
N ARG A 24 -30.77 29.79 -11.33
CA ARG A 24 -31.24 28.95 -12.44
C ARG A 24 -30.59 29.39 -13.76
N TRP A 25 -30.43 30.69 -13.97
CA TRP A 25 -29.75 31.25 -15.13
C TRP A 25 -28.27 30.84 -15.20
N VAL A 26 -27.52 30.93 -14.10
CA VAL A 26 -26.13 30.44 -14.02
C VAL A 26 -26.05 28.95 -14.35
N ALA A 27 -26.98 28.15 -13.82
CA ALA A 27 -27.03 26.72 -14.14
C ALA A 27 -27.32 26.43 -15.63
N GLU A 28 -28.11 27.28 -16.28
CA GLU A 28 -28.35 27.23 -17.73
C GLU A 28 -27.11 27.63 -18.53
N GLN A 29 -26.38 28.67 -18.11
CA GLN A 29 -25.11 29.04 -18.76
C GLN A 29 -24.10 27.89 -18.69
N ARG A 30 -23.97 27.22 -17.53
CA ARG A 30 -23.10 26.03 -17.39
C ARG A 30 -23.53 24.89 -18.32
N ARG A 31 -24.84 24.62 -18.45
CA ARG A 31 -25.38 23.63 -19.38
C ARG A 31 -25.17 24.01 -20.85
N ALA A 32 -25.30 25.29 -21.20
CA ALA A 32 -25.06 25.78 -22.55
C ALA A 32 -23.56 25.71 -22.93
N HIS A 33 -22.69 26.06 -21.99
CA HIS A 33 -21.23 25.94 -22.13
C HIS A 33 -20.80 24.49 -22.34
N GLY A 34 -21.24 23.57 -21.46
CA GLY A 34 -20.94 22.14 -21.60
C GLY A 34 -21.49 21.50 -22.89
N ALA A 35 -22.51 22.10 -23.49
CA ALA A 35 -23.05 21.69 -24.79
C ALA A 35 -22.38 22.40 -25.99
N GLY A 36 -21.38 23.25 -25.78
CA GLY A 36 -20.73 24.04 -26.85
C GLY A 36 -21.65 25.07 -27.52
N ARG A 37 -22.78 25.43 -26.88
CA ARG A 37 -23.79 26.34 -27.43
C ARG A 37 -23.65 27.79 -26.96
N LEU A 38 -22.71 28.04 -26.05
CA LEU A 38 -22.51 29.38 -25.49
C LEU A 38 -21.55 30.18 -26.37
N PRO A 39 -21.92 31.38 -26.86
CA PRO A 39 -21.03 32.21 -27.68
C PRO A 39 -19.74 32.59 -26.94
N GLY A 40 -18.60 32.59 -27.63
CA GLY A 40 -17.28 32.85 -27.03
C GLY A 40 -17.17 34.17 -26.27
N GLY A 41 -17.80 35.25 -26.75
CA GLY A 41 -17.83 36.52 -26.02
C GLY A 41 -18.53 36.41 -24.66
N ARG A 42 -19.62 35.64 -24.57
CA ARG A 42 -20.33 35.39 -23.31
C ARG A 42 -19.51 34.52 -22.35
N VAL A 43 -18.76 33.56 -22.89
CA VAL A 43 -17.81 32.76 -22.10
C VAL A 43 -16.77 33.68 -21.46
N ALA A 44 -16.12 34.54 -22.25
CA ALA A 44 -15.09 35.46 -21.77
C ALA A 44 -15.62 36.44 -20.71
N GLU A 45 -16.84 36.99 -20.89
CA GLU A 45 -17.49 37.86 -19.89
C GLU A 45 -17.72 37.13 -18.56
N LEU A 46 -18.22 35.90 -18.61
CA LEU A 46 -18.50 35.11 -17.41
C LEU A 46 -17.20 34.65 -16.73
N GLU A 47 -16.17 34.32 -17.49
CA GLU A 47 -14.84 33.99 -16.97
C GLU A 47 -14.18 35.19 -16.28
N ALA A 48 -14.31 36.40 -16.84
CA ALA A 48 -13.83 37.63 -16.20
C ALA A 48 -14.51 37.91 -14.85
N LEU A 49 -15.72 37.37 -14.64
CA LEU A 49 -16.45 37.42 -13.38
C LEU A 49 -16.20 36.19 -12.48
N GLY A 50 -15.24 35.32 -12.82
CA GLY A 50 -14.88 34.14 -12.03
C GLY A 50 -15.86 32.96 -12.15
N MET A 51 -16.53 32.79 -13.29
CA MET A 51 -17.45 31.68 -13.52
C MET A 51 -16.75 30.33 -13.42
N VAL A 52 -17.22 29.50 -12.49
CA VAL A 52 -16.86 28.07 -12.43
C VAL A 52 -17.84 27.28 -13.30
N TRP A 53 -17.37 26.77 -14.44
CA TRP A 53 -18.17 25.98 -15.37
C TRP A 53 -18.47 24.57 -14.84
N SER A 54 -17.51 23.97 -14.15
CA SER A 54 -17.56 22.59 -13.67
C SER A 54 -16.72 22.43 -12.41
N HIS A 55 -17.38 22.25 -11.25
CA HIS A 55 -16.69 22.01 -9.99
C HIS A 55 -15.84 20.73 -10.02
N THR A 56 -16.27 19.74 -10.81
CA THR A 56 -15.54 18.48 -10.99
C THR A 56 -14.27 18.66 -11.83
N ASP A 57 -14.23 19.63 -12.74
CA ASP A 57 -13.02 19.92 -13.51
C ASP A 57 -12.05 20.78 -12.71
N VAL A 58 -12.55 21.76 -11.94
CA VAL A 58 -11.71 22.51 -10.99
C VAL A 58 -11.05 21.57 -9.98
N ALA A 59 -11.82 20.71 -9.31
CA ALA A 59 -11.27 19.75 -8.35
C ALA A 59 -10.30 18.74 -8.98
N TRP A 60 -10.52 18.41 -10.26
CA TRP A 60 -9.59 17.59 -11.03
C TRP A 60 -8.27 18.33 -11.29
N GLN A 61 -8.31 19.57 -11.77
CA GLN A 61 -7.13 20.38 -12.04
C GLN A 61 -6.31 20.64 -10.77
N GLU A 62 -6.96 20.94 -9.63
CA GLU A 62 -6.29 21.08 -8.33
C GLU A 62 -5.56 19.79 -7.92
N GLY A 63 -6.21 18.64 -8.10
CA GLY A 63 -5.61 17.34 -7.80
C GLY A 63 -4.47 16.96 -8.75
N LEU A 64 -4.63 17.26 -10.04
CA LEU A 64 -3.61 17.04 -11.05
C LEU A 64 -2.38 17.93 -10.82
N GLU A 65 -2.58 19.21 -10.49
CA GLU A 65 -1.47 20.08 -10.09
C GLU A 65 -0.77 19.54 -8.83
N ALA A 66 -1.52 19.17 -7.80
CA ALA A 66 -0.94 18.58 -6.60
C ALA A 66 -0.15 17.28 -6.90
N ALA A 67 -0.62 16.47 -7.84
CA ALA A 67 0.06 15.25 -8.29
C ALA A 67 1.36 15.56 -9.05
N HIS A 68 1.36 16.53 -9.97
CA HIS A 68 2.58 17.03 -10.63
C HIS A 68 3.60 17.49 -9.61
N ARG A 69 3.20 18.41 -8.72
CA ARG A 69 4.11 18.97 -7.69
C ARG A 69 4.64 17.90 -6.75
N TRP A 70 3.80 16.91 -6.41
CA TRP A 70 4.23 15.78 -5.61
C TRP A 70 5.31 14.97 -6.34
N ALA A 71 5.07 14.60 -7.60
CA ALA A 71 6.02 13.83 -8.41
C ALA A 71 7.34 14.57 -8.64
N ASP A 72 7.30 15.88 -8.88
CA ASP A 72 8.51 16.71 -9.05
C ASP A 72 9.42 16.70 -7.80
N GLN A 73 8.83 16.58 -6.61
CA GLN A 73 9.55 16.64 -5.33
C GLN A 73 9.92 15.29 -4.77
N HIS A 74 9.25 14.24 -5.23
CA HIS A 74 9.44 12.89 -4.72
C HIS A 74 9.87 12.00 -5.87
N GLY A 75 11.05 11.40 -5.77
CA GLY A 75 11.57 10.48 -6.79
C GLY A 75 10.69 9.25 -7.06
N VAL A 76 9.63 9.00 -6.28
CA VAL A 76 8.75 7.84 -6.45
C VAL A 76 7.57 8.08 -7.41
N GLY A 77 7.57 9.20 -8.13
CA GLY A 77 6.49 9.56 -9.06
C GLY A 77 5.13 9.63 -8.36
N LEU A 78 4.10 9.03 -8.95
CA LEU A 78 2.75 8.96 -8.39
C LEU A 78 2.53 7.75 -7.48
N ALA A 79 3.58 7.01 -7.11
CA ALA A 79 3.53 5.98 -6.08
C ALA A 79 3.45 6.56 -4.64
N ALA A 80 2.72 7.66 -4.45
CA ALA A 80 2.51 8.32 -3.17
C ALA A 80 1.84 7.39 -2.13
N PRO A 81 2.21 7.48 -0.84
CA PRO A 81 1.47 6.83 0.24
C PRO A 81 0.08 7.46 0.42
N ALA A 82 -0.83 6.74 1.08
CA ALA A 82 -2.24 7.16 1.16
C ALA A 82 -2.45 8.42 1.99
N ASP A 83 -1.55 8.70 2.93
CA ASP A 83 -1.50 9.89 3.79
C ASP A 83 -0.64 11.02 3.22
N ALA A 84 -0.16 10.90 1.97
CA ALA A 84 0.57 11.98 1.31
C ALA A 84 -0.27 13.25 1.20
N VAL A 85 0.33 14.38 1.61
CA VAL A 85 -0.28 15.70 1.56
C VAL A 85 0.66 16.68 0.84
N TRP A 86 0.12 17.43 -0.11
CA TRP A 86 0.81 18.52 -0.81
C TRP A 86 0.18 19.85 -0.42
N ARG A 87 0.87 20.66 0.40
CA ARG A 87 0.38 21.99 0.86
C ARG A 87 -1.07 21.97 1.38
N GLY A 88 -1.43 20.94 2.15
CA GLY A 88 -2.79 20.76 2.68
C GLY A 88 -3.73 19.98 1.75
N TYR A 89 -3.37 19.76 0.49
CA TYR A 89 -4.13 18.91 -0.43
C TYR A 89 -3.81 17.42 -0.19
N PRO A 90 -4.81 16.56 0.09
CA PRO A 90 -4.59 15.14 0.38
C PRO A 90 -4.35 14.32 -0.90
N VAL A 91 -3.20 14.55 -1.55
CA VAL A 91 -2.82 13.95 -2.84
C VAL A 91 -2.80 12.42 -2.81
N GLY A 92 -2.44 11.81 -1.67
CA GLY A 92 -2.45 10.36 -1.49
C GLY A 92 -3.84 9.74 -1.60
N VAL A 93 -4.82 10.37 -0.93
CA VAL A 93 -6.24 9.97 -1.00
C VAL A 93 -6.79 10.23 -2.40
N TRP A 94 -6.45 11.37 -3.01
CA TRP A 94 -6.89 11.70 -4.35
C TRP A 94 -6.38 10.68 -5.38
N LEU A 95 -5.08 10.36 -5.39
CA LEU A 95 -4.48 9.35 -6.28
C LEU A 95 -5.06 7.95 -6.03
N LYS A 96 -5.35 7.59 -4.77
CA LYS A 96 -6.05 6.33 -4.45
C LYS A 96 -7.42 6.28 -5.13
N ASN A 97 -8.19 7.37 -5.10
CA ASN A 97 -9.49 7.44 -5.74
C ASN A 97 -9.38 7.40 -7.26
N GLN A 98 -8.38 8.08 -7.85
CA GLN A 98 -8.15 8.00 -9.29
C GLN A 98 -7.77 6.58 -9.73
N ARG A 99 -6.95 5.86 -8.95
CA ARG A 99 -6.62 4.46 -9.23
C ARG A 99 -7.85 3.55 -9.15
N ALA A 100 -8.78 3.84 -8.24
CA ALA A 100 -10.06 3.12 -8.19
C ALA A 100 -10.92 3.40 -9.44
N ALA A 101 -11.05 4.67 -9.83
CA ALA A 101 -11.79 5.08 -11.01
C ALA A 101 -11.21 4.50 -12.32
N ALA A 102 -9.88 4.45 -12.43
CA ALA A 102 -9.18 3.81 -13.54
C ALA A 102 -9.46 2.31 -13.61
N ARG A 103 -9.43 1.59 -12.47
CA ARG A 103 -9.78 0.16 -12.44
C ARG A 103 -11.24 -0.09 -12.80
N THR A 104 -12.15 0.80 -12.39
CA THR A 104 -13.56 0.74 -12.83
C THR A 104 -13.66 0.90 -14.34
N ALA A 105 -12.92 1.84 -14.94
CA ALA A 105 -12.87 2.00 -16.39
C ALA A 105 -12.34 0.72 -17.08
N ASP A 106 -11.26 0.12 -16.57
CA ASP A 106 -10.69 -1.11 -17.14
C ASP A 106 -11.67 -2.30 -17.05
N GLN A 107 -12.43 -2.40 -15.97
CA GLN A 107 -13.46 -3.43 -15.81
C GLN A 107 -14.61 -3.23 -16.82
N ILE A 108 -15.05 -2.00 -17.03
CA ILE A 108 -16.08 -1.67 -18.03
C ILE A 108 -15.59 -2.06 -19.42
N THR A 109 -14.38 -1.65 -19.80
CA THR A 109 -13.76 -2.00 -21.09
C THR A 109 -13.75 -3.52 -21.30
N ARG A 110 -13.25 -4.29 -20.33
CA ARG A 110 -13.21 -5.77 -20.42
C ARG A 110 -14.60 -6.39 -20.58
N ARG A 111 -15.63 -5.84 -19.90
CA ARG A 111 -17.00 -6.34 -20.03
C ARG A 111 -17.56 -6.08 -21.41
N LEU A 112 -17.34 -4.89 -21.95
CA LEU A 112 -17.77 -4.51 -23.30
C LEU A 112 -17.09 -5.37 -24.37
N GLU A 113 -15.77 -5.59 -24.24
CA GLU A 113 -14.99 -6.48 -25.12
C GLU A 113 -15.49 -7.94 -25.07
N ALA A 114 -15.97 -8.38 -23.90
CA ALA A 114 -16.60 -9.70 -23.72
C ALA A 114 -18.08 -9.76 -24.15
N GLY A 115 -18.65 -8.67 -24.68
CA GLY A 115 -20.05 -8.60 -25.09
C GLY A 115 -21.06 -8.62 -23.92
N LEU A 116 -20.62 -8.29 -22.70
CA LEU A 116 -21.45 -8.27 -21.50
C LEU A 116 -22.05 -6.88 -21.26
N PRO A 117 -23.29 -6.78 -20.74
CA PRO A 117 -23.90 -5.49 -20.42
C PRO A 117 -23.18 -4.78 -19.27
N VAL A 118 -23.26 -3.46 -19.26
CA VAL A 118 -22.76 -2.57 -18.21
C VAL A 118 -23.86 -1.60 -17.76
N ASP A 119 -23.98 -1.37 -16.45
CA ASP A 119 -25.03 -0.53 -15.87
C ASP A 119 -24.78 0.98 -16.08
N GLY A 120 -23.57 1.35 -16.51
CA GLY A 120 -23.18 2.71 -16.82
C GLY A 120 -21.67 2.93 -16.69
N HIS A 121 -21.26 4.18 -16.88
CA HIS A 121 -19.85 4.63 -16.78
C HIS A 121 -19.61 5.49 -15.54
N ALA A 122 -20.57 5.53 -14.61
CA ALA A 122 -20.48 6.36 -13.42
C ALA A 122 -19.28 5.94 -12.57
N GLY A 123 -18.45 6.92 -12.18
CA GLY A 123 -17.24 6.70 -11.40
C GLY A 123 -16.04 6.13 -12.18
N ALA A 124 -16.19 5.85 -13.48
CA ALA A 124 -15.07 5.49 -14.34
C ALA A 124 -14.23 6.72 -14.67
N LEU A 125 -12.90 6.57 -14.65
CA LEU A 125 -12.00 7.62 -15.11
C LEU A 125 -12.13 7.78 -16.62
N THR A 126 -12.20 9.03 -17.11
CA THR A 126 -12.21 9.29 -18.55
C THR A 126 -10.84 8.99 -19.16
N LYS A 127 -10.81 8.73 -20.47
CA LYS A 127 -9.57 8.48 -21.22
C LYS A 127 -8.59 9.65 -21.10
N GLU A 128 -9.08 10.87 -21.32
CA GLU A 128 -8.27 12.10 -21.22
C GLU A 128 -7.64 12.26 -19.82
N ARG A 129 -8.41 12.03 -18.76
CA ARG A 129 -7.93 12.12 -17.37
C ARG A 129 -6.92 11.03 -17.02
N ARG A 130 -7.06 9.85 -17.62
CA ARG A 130 -6.06 8.78 -17.53
C ARG A 130 -4.75 9.20 -18.22
N GLU A 131 -4.83 9.72 -19.45
CA GLU A 131 -3.68 10.18 -20.22
C GLU A 131 -2.89 11.28 -19.46
N GLN A 132 -3.59 12.23 -18.84
CA GLN A 132 -2.98 13.28 -17.99
C GLN A 132 -2.18 12.71 -16.81
N LEU A 133 -2.63 11.61 -16.18
CA LEU A 133 -1.88 10.96 -15.10
C LEU A 133 -0.72 10.11 -15.63
N GLU A 134 -0.89 9.49 -16.79
CA GLU A 134 0.15 8.69 -17.45
C GLU A 134 1.31 9.55 -17.97
N GLU A 135 1.04 10.81 -18.34
CA GLU A 135 2.06 11.80 -18.68
C GLU A 135 2.98 12.12 -17.48
N ILE A 136 2.43 12.13 -16.26
CA ILE A 136 3.21 12.33 -15.03
C ILE A 136 4.01 11.07 -14.68
N ASP A 137 3.33 9.92 -14.66
CA ASP A 137 3.91 8.64 -14.27
C ASP A 137 3.15 7.50 -14.96
N PRO A 138 3.72 6.86 -15.99
CA PRO A 138 3.07 5.74 -16.68
C PRO A 138 2.75 4.56 -15.75
N ALA A 139 3.47 4.43 -14.63
CA ALA A 139 3.25 3.38 -13.63
C ALA A 139 2.32 3.82 -12.47
N TRP A 140 1.57 4.92 -12.63
CA TRP A 140 0.70 5.46 -11.58
C TRP A 140 -0.41 4.51 -11.14
N CYS A 141 -0.92 3.63 -12.01
CA CYS A 141 -1.99 2.69 -11.68
C CYS A 141 -1.56 1.23 -11.92
N PRO A 142 -0.65 0.68 -11.09
CA PRO A 142 -0.15 -0.67 -11.30
C PRO A 142 -1.22 -1.72 -10.95
N ALA A 143 -1.02 -2.93 -11.48
CA ALA A 143 -1.84 -4.11 -11.20
C ALA A 143 -1.58 -4.71 -9.79
N TRP A 144 -0.51 -4.28 -9.13
CA TRP A 144 -0.09 -4.71 -7.78
C TRP A 144 -0.28 -3.57 -6.76
N PRO A 145 -0.08 -3.83 -5.44
CA PRO A 145 -0.20 -2.78 -4.41
C PRO A 145 0.75 -1.60 -4.64
N ILE A 146 0.27 -0.38 -4.37
CA ILE A 146 1.09 0.82 -4.60
C ILE A 146 2.32 0.90 -3.67
N SER A 147 2.24 0.30 -2.48
CA SER A 147 3.40 0.16 -1.60
C SER A 147 4.49 -0.70 -2.23
N TRP A 148 4.12 -1.75 -2.97
CA TRP A 148 5.09 -2.55 -3.72
C TRP A 148 5.74 -1.72 -4.82
N GLN A 149 4.96 -0.95 -5.59
CA GLN A 149 5.49 -0.06 -6.64
C GLN A 149 6.46 0.97 -6.06
N ARG A 150 6.09 1.59 -4.93
CA ARG A 150 6.94 2.57 -4.25
C ARG A 150 8.25 1.96 -3.78
N ALA A 151 8.20 0.81 -3.10
CA ALA A 151 9.39 0.11 -2.63
C ALA A 151 10.30 -0.32 -3.80
N PHE A 152 9.70 -0.77 -4.92
CA PHE A 152 10.45 -1.08 -6.14
C PHE A 152 11.19 0.14 -6.71
N VAL A 153 10.53 1.30 -6.82
CA VAL A 153 11.17 2.52 -7.33
C VAL A 153 12.31 2.98 -6.41
N LEU A 154 12.11 2.92 -5.08
CA LEU A 154 13.14 3.26 -4.11
C LEU A 154 14.34 2.29 -4.17
N ALA A 155 14.10 0.99 -4.32
CA ALA A 155 15.16 0.01 -4.49
C ALA A 155 15.93 0.22 -5.81
N ARG A 156 15.23 0.58 -6.89
CA ARG A 156 15.87 0.93 -8.17
C ARG A 156 16.79 2.15 -8.01
N GLN A 157 16.30 3.20 -7.36
CA GLN A 157 17.06 4.42 -7.10
C GLN A 157 18.29 4.17 -6.24
N TRP A 158 18.18 3.31 -5.23
CA TRP A 158 19.33 2.89 -4.42
C TRP A 158 20.43 2.28 -5.29
N ARG A 159 20.07 1.38 -6.21
CA ARG A 159 21.02 0.78 -7.15
C ARG A 159 21.60 1.81 -8.12
N GLU A 160 20.76 2.68 -8.67
CA GLU A 160 21.18 3.76 -9.57
C GLU A 160 22.18 4.72 -8.89
N ALA A 161 22.05 4.92 -7.56
CA ALA A 161 23.00 5.66 -6.75
C ALA A 161 24.29 4.88 -6.39
N GLY A 162 24.44 3.64 -6.89
CA GLY A 162 25.60 2.78 -6.65
C GLY A 162 25.52 1.93 -5.38
N GLY A 163 24.38 1.92 -4.69
CA GLY A 163 24.17 1.11 -3.51
C GLY A 163 23.90 -0.36 -3.83
N ASP A 164 24.38 -1.26 -2.97
CA ASP A 164 24.05 -2.69 -3.04
C ASP A 164 22.79 -2.98 -2.22
N LEU A 165 21.79 -3.66 -2.82
CA LEU A 165 20.57 -4.04 -2.12
C LEU A 165 20.83 -5.10 -1.04
N ALA A 166 21.91 -5.87 -1.14
CA ALA A 166 22.31 -6.84 -0.13
C ALA A 166 22.76 -6.18 1.20
N GLU A 167 23.15 -4.90 1.17
CA GLU A 167 23.55 -4.14 2.36
C GLU A 167 22.34 -3.62 3.16
N ILE A 168 21.14 -3.62 2.57
CA ILE A 168 19.94 -3.09 3.22
C ILE A 168 19.40 -4.12 4.23
N THR A 169 19.61 -3.83 5.51
CA THR A 169 19.13 -4.69 6.59
C THR A 169 17.64 -4.47 6.90
N PRO A 170 16.88 -5.53 7.27
CA PRO A 170 15.49 -5.37 7.69
C PRO A 170 15.35 -4.41 8.88
N GLY A 171 14.44 -3.45 8.77
CA GLY A 171 14.25 -2.37 9.75
C GLY A 171 14.84 -1.04 9.31
N GLN A 172 15.71 -1.02 8.30
CA GLN A 172 16.17 0.22 7.67
C GLN A 172 15.07 0.78 6.76
N THR A 173 14.66 2.02 7.03
CA THR A 173 13.64 2.71 6.23
C THR A 173 14.29 3.67 5.23
N VAL A 174 13.88 3.56 3.96
CA VAL A 174 14.28 4.46 2.86
C VAL A 174 12.99 5.02 2.27
N GLY A 175 12.85 6.34 2.20
CA GLY A 175 11.62 6.97 1.68
C GLY A 175 10.33 6.55 2.43
N GLY A 176 10.43 6.19 3.71
CA GLY A 176 9.32 5.68 4.52
C GLY A 176 9.00 4.20 4.35
N GLU A 177 9.71 3.48 3.49
CA GLU A 177 9.55 2.04 3.27
C GLU A 177 10.68 1.23 3.90
N ASP A 178 10.35 0.13 4.58
CA ASP A 178 11.34 -0.83 5.09
C ASP A 178 11.81 -1.73 3.95
N LEU A 179 12.80 -1.26 3.18
CA LEU A 179 13.30 -1.95 1.99
C LEU A 179 13.91 -3.31 2.33
N GLY A 180 14.61 -3.46 3.45
CA GLY A 180 15.17 -4.75 3.86
C GLY A 180 14.10 -5.79 4.14
N ARG A 181 13.00 -5.40 4.80
CA ARG A 181 11.83 -6.28 4.96
C ARG A 181 11.16 -6.56 3.62
N TRP A 182 11.04 -5.56 2.74
CA TRP A 182 10.41 -5.71 1.43
C TRP A 182 11.21 -6.66 0.52
N ILE A 183 12.54 -6.54 0.44
CA ILE A 183 13.44 -7.41 -0.33
C ILE A 183 13.29 -8.87 0.14
N ARG A 184 13.38 -9.12 1.46
CA ARG A 184 13.15 -10.46 2.03
C ARG A 184 11.76 -11.01 1.68
N ALA A 185 10.74 -10.17 1.67
CA ALA A 185 9.39 -10.59 1.28
C ALA A 185 9.32 -11.00 -0.20
N GLN A 186 10.16 -10.42 -1.08
CA GLN A 186 10.21 -10.80 -2.49
C GLN A 186 10.84 -12.17 -2.67
N HIS A 187 11.94 -12.49 -1.99
CA HIS A 187 12.54 -13.83 -2.04
C HIS A 187 11.59 -14.89 -1.46
N THR A 188 11.05 -14.64 -0.26
CA THR A 188 10.22 -15.65 0.43
C THR A 188 8.83 -15.85 -0.17
N GLY A 189 8.36 -14.95 -1.02
CA GLY A 189 7.07 -15.00 -1.70
C GLY A 189 7.17 -14.95 -3.22
N TRP A 190 8.32 -15.31 -3.79
CA TRP A 190 8.61 -15.19 -5.22
C TRP A 190 7.55 -15.86 -6.10
N ASP A 191 7.14 -17.07 -5.71
CA ASP A 191 6.12 -17.90 -6.33
C ASP A 191 4.72 -17.27 -6.36
N LYS A 192 4.47 -16.25 -5.54
CA LYS A 192 3.20 -15.51 -5.48
C LYS A 192 3.22 -14.21 -6.29
N LEU A 193 4.38 -13.81 -6.79
CA LEU A 193 4.52 -12.60 -7.60
C LEU A 193 3.99 -12.85 -9.01
N ALA A 194 3.39 -11.82 -9.61
CA ALA A 194 3.02 -11.88 -11.02
C ALA A 194 4.29 -12.01 -11.89
N ALA A 195 4.18 -12.59 -13.09
CA ALA A 195 5.32 -12.76 -14.01
C ALA A 195 6.04 -11.43 -14.30
N ALA A 196 5.29 -10.34 -14.46
CA ALA A 196 5.85 -9.00 -14.63
C ALA A 196 6.65 -8.53 -13.39
N GLN A 197 6.18 -8.86 -12.18
CA GLN A 197 6.90 -8.52 -10.94
C GLN A 197 8.22 -9.31 -10.85
N GLN A 198 8.20 -10.62 -11.08
CA GLN A 198 9.41 -11.45 -11.11
C GLN A 198 10.42 -10.92 -12.13
N TRP A 199 9.96 -10.64 -13.36
CA TRP A 199 10.80 -10.10 -14.42
C TRP A 199 11.46 -8.77 -14.01
N MET A 200 10.69 -7.83 -13.44
CA MET A 200 11.25 -6.55 -12.97
C MET A 200 12.25 -6.74 -11.84
N LEU A 201 11.98 -7.61 -10.86
CA LEU A 201 12.91 -7.86 -9.76
C LEU A 201 14.23 -8.45 -10.27
N GLU A 202 14.16 -9.42 -11.16
CA GLU A 202 15.33 -10.09 -11.73
C GLU A 202 16.13 -9.16 -12.65
N HIS A 203 15.46 -8.50 -13.60
CA HIS A 203 16.15 -7.79 -14.68
C HIS A 203 16.45 -6.32 -14.32
N VAL A 204 15.65 -5.68 -13.47
CA VAL A 204 15.85 -4.28 -13.08
C VAL A 204 16.57 -4.17 -11.73
N LEU A 205 16.27 -5.04 -10.76
CA LEU A 205 16.89 -5.01 -9.43
C LEU A 205 18.00 -6.04 -9.23
N GLY A 206 18.13 -7.06 -10.09
CA GLY A 206 19.10 -8.14 -9.90
C GLY A 206 18.75 -9.05 -8.73
N LEU A 207 17.48 -9.09 -8.31
CA LEU A 207 16.99 -9.99 -7.27
C LEU A 207 16.50 -11.28 -7.91
N ASP A 208 17.06 -12.42 -7.50
CA ASP A 208 16.67 -13.73 -8.01
C ASP A 208 16.10 -14.60 -6.86
N PRO A 209 15.26 -15.61 -7.16
CA PRO A 209 14.66 -16.45 -6.12
C PRO A 209 15.70 -17.22 -5.28
N ASP A 210 16.88 -17.48 -5.85
CA ASP A 210 17.95 -18.30 -5.28
C ASP A 210 19.04 -17.44 -4.61
N SER A 211 18.91 -16.10 -4.58
CA SER A 211 19.90 -15.22 -3.95
C SER A 211 20.01 -15.48 -2.45
N GLU A 212 18.91 -15.91 -1.78
CA GLU A 212 18.94 -16.36 -0.38
C GLU A 212 19.67 -17.71 -0.20
N GLU A 213 19.66 -18.61 -1.20
CA GLU A 213 20.43 -19.87 -1.13
C GLU A 213 21.94 -19.61 -1.15
N LYS A 214 22.39 -18.56 -1.84
CA LYS A 214 23.79 -18.13 -1.83
C LYS A 214 24.19 -17.35 -0.56
N GLN A 215 23.22 -16.78 0.16
CA GLN A 215 23.41 -16.08 1.43
C GLN A 215 22.97 -16.91 2.65
N GLY A 216 23.42 -18.16 2.75
CA GLY A 216 23.82 -18.80 4.01
C GLY A 216 22.86 -18.87 5.21
N SER A 217 21.56 -18.58 5.08
CA SER A 217 20.61 -18.71 6.18
C SER A 217 19.78 -19.98 5.99
N ARG A 218 20.25 -21.11 6.56
CA ARG A 218 19.40 -22.29 6.77
C ARG A 218 18.09 -21.86 7.43
N ARG A 219 16.98 -21.86 6.70
CA ARG A 219 15.64 -21.59 7.24
C ARG A 219 15.42 -22.53 8.42
N THR A 220 15.40 -22.00 9.65
CA THR A 220 15.03 -22.77 10.84
C THR A 220 13.58 -23.20 10.69
N SER A 221 13.36 -24.49 10.41
CA SER A 221 12.05 -25.05 10.17
C SER A 221 11.18 -24.98 11.44
N HIS A 222 9.86 -25.18 11.29
CA HIS A 222 8.99 -25.34 12.46
C HIS A 222 9.42 -26.51 13.35
N ALA A 223 10.02 -27.55 12.76
CA ALA A 223 10.59 -28.67 13.50
C ALA A 223 11.82 -28.24 14.29
N ASP A 224 12.73 -27.47 13.69
CA ASP A 224 13.94 -26.96 14.36
C ASP A 224 13.59 -26.01 15.52
N LYS A 225 12.59 -25.13 15.31
CA LYS A 225 12.07 -24.27 16.39
C LYS A 225 11.45 -25.10 17.50
N PHE A 226 10.68 -26.14 17.18
CA PHE A 226 10.11 -27.02 18.19
C PHE A 226 11.20 -27.76 18.96
N ALA A 227 12.20 -28.32 18.27
CA ALA A 227 13.34 -29.01 18.86
C ALA A 227 14.13 -28.09 19.80
N THR A 228 14.40 -26.85 19.39
CA THR A 228 15.07 -25.83 20.22
C THR A 228 14.29 -25.53 21.49
N ASN A 229 12.98 -25.30 21.39
CA ASN A 229 12.16 -25.04 22.57
C ASN A 229 12.02 -26.27 23.47
N LEU A 230 11.97 -27.48 22.89
CA LEU A 230 11.95 -28.73 23.64
C LEU A 230 13.29 -28.97 24.37
N ALA A 231 14.42 -28.62 23.76
CA ALA A 231 15.71 -28.63 24.43
C ALA A 231 15.72 -27.68 25.63
N ALA A 232 15.16 -26.48 25.49
CA ALA A 232 15.05 -25.54 26.61
C ALA A 232 14.13 -26.07 27.72
N ALA A 233 13.04 -26.74 27.35
CA ALA A 233 12.17 -27.42 28.30
C ALA A 233 12.89 -28.56 29.04
N ARG A 234 13.71 -29.35 28.33
CA ARG A 234 14.55 -30.40 28.93
C ARG A 234 15.58 -29.83 29.89
N GLN A 235 16.26 -28.76 29.52
CA GLN A 235 17.24 -28.08 30.38
C GLN A 235 16.58 -27.54 31.65
N TYR A 236 15.46 -26.83 31.51
CA TYR A 236 14.68 -26.35 32.66
C TYR A 236 14.18 -27.50 33.53
N HIS A 237 13.66 -28.58 32.93
CA HIS A 237 13.20 -29.75 33.67
C HIS A 237 14.35 -30.46 34.41
N ALA A 238 15.53 -30.57 33.80
CA ALA A 238 16.70 -31.16 34.44
C ALA A 238 17.14 -30.35 35.67
N ARG A 239 17.01 -29.01 35.62
CA ARG A 239 17.35 -28.12 36.74
C ARG A 239 16.28 -28.09 37.84
N GLU A 240 15.01 -27.97 37.46
CA GLU A 240 13.90 -27.69 38.39
C GLU A 240 13.04 -28.92 38.72
N GLY A 241 13.22 -30.03 38.01
CA GLY A 241 12.42 -31.26 38.16
C GLY A 241 10.96 -31.14 37.71
N HIS A 242 10.57 -30.03 37.07
CA HIS A 242 9.19 -29.79 36.62
C HIS A 242 9.10 -28.79 35.46
N LEU A 243 7.96 -28.79 34.74
CA LEU A 243 7.64 -27.77 33.72
C LEU A 243 6.68 -26.66 34.22
N ARG A 244 6.76 -26.27 35.48
CA ARG A 244 6.05 -25.09 36.01
C ARG A 244 6.85 -23.82 35.73
N VAL A 245 6.90 -23.44 34.46
CA VAL A 245 7.69 -22.29 34.00
C VAL A 245 6.89 -20.99 34.17
N PRO A 246 7.41 -19.96 34.88
CA PRO A 246 6.78 -18.64 34.95
C PRO A 246 6.63 -18.04 33.55
N ARG A 247 5.51 -17.38 33.25
CA ARG A 247 5.21 -16.89 31.88
C ARG A 247 6.28 -15.97 31.28
N LYS A 248 6.96 -15.18 32.11
CA LYS A 248 8.03 -14.25 31.70
C LYS A 248 9.43 -14.89 31.66
N HIS A 249 9.55 -16.16 32.03
CA HIS A 249 10.84 -16.86 32.09
C HIS A 249 11.47 -17.00 30.70
N ILE A 250 12.76 -16.70 30.64
CA ILE A 250 13.61 -16.90 29.48
C ILE A 250 14.67 -17.92 29.90
N GLU A 251 14.72 -19.04 29.19
CA GLU A 251 15.73 -20.08 29.38
C GLU A 251 16.85 -19.85 28.37
N THR A 252 18.08 -19.70 28.85
CA THR A 252 19.26 -19.59 28.00
C THR A 252 19.83 -20.98 27.80
N LEU A 253 19.73 -21.51 26.58
CA LEU A 253 20.32 -22.81 26.24
C LEU A 253 21.83 -22.73 26.30
N ASP A 254 22.47 -23.74 26.90
CA ASP A 254 23.92 -23.83 26.90
C ASP A 254 24.43 -24.01 25.46
N GLY A 255 25.41 -23.20 25.06
CA GLY A 255 26.03 -23.29 23.76
C GLY A 255 26.84 -24.57 23.62
N VAL A 256 26.71 -25.26 22.48
CA VAL A 256 27.63 -26.35 22.13
C VAL A 256 28.99 -25.72 21.79
N ASP A 257 30.06 -26.24 22.38
CA ASP A 257 31.46 -25.79 22.16
C ASP A 257 31.74 -24.30 22.45
N GLY A 258 31.20 -23.76 23.55
CA GLY A 258 31.58 -22.43 24.05
C GLY A 258 31.00 -21.24 23.29
N GLY A 259 30.01 -21.46 22.42
CA GLY A 259 29.24 -20.39 21.78
C GLY A 259 28.27 -19.67 22.73
N GLU A 260 27.81 -18.48 22.34
CA GLU A 260 26.79 -17.73 23.09
C GLU A 260 25.48 -18.52 23.16
N GLY A 261 24.96 -18.70 24.38
CA GLY A 261 23.75 -19.46 24.63
C GLY A 261 22.50 -18.82 24.02
N GLN A 262 21.61 -19.64 23.46
CA GLN A 262 20.40 -19.14 22.80
C GLN A 262 19.30 -18.86 23.83
N ALA A 263 18.85 -17.61 23.91
CA ALA A 263 17.73 -17.21 24.77
C ALA A 263 16.36 -17.65 24.20
N VAL A 264 15.66 -18.50 24.93
CA VAL A 264 14.35 -19.06 24.58
C VAL A 264 13.29 -18.53 25.55
N LYS A 265 12.21 -17.92 25.03
CA LYS A 265 11.06 -17.47 25.85
C LYS A 265 10.20 -18.65 26.32
N LEU A 266 10.79 -19.54 27.12
CA LEU A 266 10.24 -20.83 27.51
C LEU A 266 8.88 -20.70 28.22
N GLY A 267 8.71 -19.68 29.08
CA GLY A 267 7.45 -19.45 29.78
C GLY A 267 6.26 -19.19 28.86
N VAL A 268 6.47 -18.42 27.79
CA VAL A 268 5.45 -18.17 26.77
C VAL A 268 5.20 -19.43 25.94
N TRP A 269 6.26 -20.16 25.60
CA TRP A 269 6.15 -21.36 24.78
C TRP A 269 5.38 -22.48 25.50
N ILE A 270 5.71 -22.81 26.76
CA ILE A 270 5.00 -23.80 27.59
C ILE A 270 3.52 -23.41 27.73
N SER A 271 3.22 -22.15 28.00
CA SER A 271 1.84 -21.64 28.08
C SER A 271 1.07 -21.82 26.77
N ASN A 272 1.72 -21.61 25.62
CA ASN A 272 1.13 -21.82 24.30
C ASN A 272 0.92 -23.31 23.98
N GLN A 273 1.81 -24.20 24.42
CA GLN A 273 1.60 -25.65 24.25
C GLN A 273 0.36 -26.10 25.04
N ARG A 274 0.21 -25.67 26.30
CA ARG A 274 -0.98 -26.00 27.14
C ARG A 274 -2.29 -25.60 26.47
N SER A 275 -2.39 -24.35 26.02
CA SER A 275 -3.61 -23.83 25.41
C SER A 275 -3.95 -24.50 24.07
N ARG A 276 -2.96 -25.12 23.41
CA ARG A 276 -3.12 -25.73 22.08
C ARG A 276 -3.08 -27.25 22.10
N ARG A 277 -3.15 -27.92 23.25
CA ARG A 277 -3.07 -29.38 23.38
C ARG A 277 -3.89 -30.12 22.33
N ALA A 278 -5.16 -29.74 22.15
CA ALA A 278 -6.08 -30.40 21.22
C ALA A 278 -5.68 -30.30 19.73
N LYS A 279 -4.72 -29.42 19.40
CA LYS A 279 -4.21 -29.17 18.05
C LYS A 279 -2.76 -29.62 17.87
N LEU A 280 -2.15 -30.24 18.89
CA LEU A 280 -0.78 -30.72 18.83
C LEU A 280 -0.71 -32.13 18.23
N PRO A 281 0.25 -32.41 17.33
CA PRO A 281 0.59 -33.77 16.92
C PRO A 281 0.89 -34.66 18.14
N ALA A 282 0.52 -35.94 18.06
CA ALA A 282 0.68 -36.90 19.16
C ALA A 282 2.14 -37.01 19.64
N GLU A 283 3.11 -37.00 18.71
CA GLU A 283 4.54 -37.02 19.01
C GLU A 283 4.99 -35.85 19.91
N ARG A 284 4.39 -34.66 19.74
CA ARG A 284 4.76 -33.45 20.50
C ARG A 284 4.14 -33.46 21.89
N VAL A 285 2.94 -34.05 22.00
CA VAL A 285 2.27 -34.28 23.28
C VAL A 285 3.10 -35.28 24.09
N ALA A 286 3.47 -36.41 23.49
CA ALA A 286 4.31 -37.43 24.13
C ALA A 286 5.65 -36.86 24.62
N ALA A 287 6.36 -36.10 23.79
CA ALA A 287 7.64 -35.49 24.17
C ALA A 287 7.54 -34.50 25.35
N LEU A 288 6.38 -33.85 25.53
CA LEU A 288 6.13 -32.97 26.68
C LEU A 288 5.63 -33.74 27.90
N ASP A 289 4.86 -34.81 27.70
CA ASP A 289 4.42 -35.74 28.76
C ASP A 289 5.60 -36.43 29.43
N GLU A 290 6.62 -36.83 28.67
CA GLU A 290 7.90 -37.36 29.19
C GLU A 290 8.60 -36.39 30.16
N LEU A 291 8.37 -35.09 29.99
CA LEU A 291 8.90 -34.03 30.87
C LEU A 291 7.92 -33.65 31.99
N GLY A 292 6.90 -34.46 32.24
CA GLY A 292 5.92 -34.24 33.30
C GLY A 292 5.01 -33.03 33.04
N MET A 293 4.75 -32.70 31.76
CA MET A 293 3.90 -31.56 31.41
C MET A 293 2.49 -31.73 31.98
N ARG A 294 2.07 -30.74 32.78
CA ARG A 294 0.66 -30.60 33.19
C ARG A 294 -0.07 -29.76 32.17
N TRP A 295 -1.16 -30.29 31.65
CA TRP A 295 -1.95 -29.66 30.58
C TRP A 295 -3.15 -28.83 31.07
N ALA A 296 -3.48 -28.93 32.35
CA ALA A 296 -4.50 -28.13 33.01
C ALA A 296 -3.94 -26.77 33.47
#